data_AF-A0A3P9QAT5-F1
#
_entry.id   AF-A0A3P9QAT5-F1
#
_cell.length_a   1.000
_cell.length_b   1.000
_cell.length_c   1.000
_cell.angle_alpha   90.00
_cell.angle_beta   90.00
_cell.angle_gamma   90.00
#
_symmetry.space_group_name_H-M   'P 1'
#
loop_
_entity.id
_entity.type
_entity.pdbx_description
1 polymer ?
#
loop_
_entity_poly.entity_id
_entity_poly.type
_entity_poly.pdbx_seq_one_letter_code
_entity_poly.pdbx_strand_id
1 'polypeptide(L)'
;MEKNSDKNDLLPPTNRCCFDLEQHTIGENQEYINASYIRIQIGADEFFYISCQGPLPSTVQAFWQMVWENKSDIIAMMTQEVERGRIKCHKYWPEKQNTLLTTDRYQLFVSFQTGETHFVHHLKFTHWPDHGVPQSSEQLVRFIRYMRAVHHGGPITVHCSAGIGRTGVLICTDIILHLIENDLPEQYFFCYKVWLEVLQGILQLQGNQWQPESPRDHKIV
;
A
#
# COMPACT_ATOMS: atom_id res chain seq x y z
N MET A 1 10.31 14.70 -34.19
CA MET A 1 9.43 13.55 -33.91
C MET A 1 10.20 12.62 -33.01
N GLU A 2 10.14 12.89 -31.71
CA GLU A 2 10.95 12.24 -30.68
C GLU A 2 10.14 11.07 -30.12
N LYS A 3 10.76 9.88 -30.14
CA LYS A 3 10.16 8.63 -29.69
C LYS A 3 10.09 8.63 -28.16
N ASN A 4 8.89 8.45 -27.62
CA ASN A 4 8.63 8.11 -26.22
C ASN A 4 9.24 6.74 -25.89
N SER A 5 10.49 6.73 -25.44
CA SER A 5 11.07 5.65 -24.63
C SER A 5 11.08 6.14 -23.19
N ASP A 6 10.17 5.63 -22.34
CA ASP A 6 10.30 5.58 -20.86
C ASP A 6 8.98 5.13 -20.22
N LYS A 7 8.53 3.92 -20.57
CA LYS A 7 7.49 3.20 -19.82
C LYS A 7 7.79 1.71 -19.93
N ASN A 8 8.72 1.18 -19.14
CA ASN A 8 8.83 -0.29 -18.92
C ASN A 8 9.84 -0.68 -17.80
N ASP A 9 9.87 0.04 -16.68
CA ASP A 9 10.41 -0.55 -15.45
C ASP A 9 9.28 -1.30 -14.73
N LEU A 10 8.84 -2.41 -15.34
CA LEU A 10 7.79 -3.28 -14.82
C LEU A 10 8.42 -4.52 -14.19
N LEU A 11 8.08 -4.77 -12.94
CA LEU A 11 8.27 -6.03 -12.24
C LEU A 11 7.75 -7.22 -13.09
N PRO A 12 8.31 -8.43 -12.91
CA PRO A 12 8.04 -9.57 -13.78
C PRO A 12 6.53 -9.88 -13.91
N PRO A 13 6.08 -10.34 -15.10
CA PRO A 13 4.66 -10.54 -15.44
C PRO A 13 3.90 -11.51 -14.52
N THR A 14 4.60 -12.36 -13.75
CA THR A 14 4.01 -13.36 -12.86
C THR A 14 3.32 -12.76 -11.62
N ASN A 15 3.55 -11.48 -11.31
CA ASN A 15 2.92 -10.80 -10.16
C ASN A 15 1.77 -9.86 -10.54
N ARG A 16 1.44 -9.72 -11.84
CA ARG A 16 0.32 -8.87 -12.26
C ARG A 16 -0.99 -9.64 -12.17
N CYS A 17 -1.98 -9.05 -11.51
CA CYS A 17 -3.34 -9.54 -11.60
C CYS A 17 -4.06 -8.78 -12.72
N CYS A 18 -4.32 -9.47 -13.82
CA CYS A 18 -5.27 -9.02 -14.82
C CYS A 18 -6.62 -9.63 -14.46
N PHE A 19 -7.58 -8.81 -14.05
CA PHE A 19 -8.98 -9.24 -14.03
C PHE A 19 -9.54 -8.98 -15.42
N ASP A 20 -9.53 -10.04 -16.23
CA ASP A 20 -10.30 -10.09 -17.46
C ASP A 20 -11.68 -10.58 -17.05
N LEU A 21 -12.72 -9.75 -17.23
CA LEU A 21 -14.10 -10.20 -17.17
C LEU A 21 -14.25 -11.36 -18.17
N GLU A 22 -14.29 -12.61 -17.69
CA GLU A 22 -14.50 -13.75 -18.56
C GLU A 22 -15.83 -13.60 -19.29
N GLN A 23 -15.71 -13.69 -20.60
CA GLN A 23 -16.69 -13.43 -21.63
C GLN A 23 -18.05 -14.08 -21.37
N HIS A 24 -19.11 -13.29 -21.30
CA HIS A 24 -20.41 -13.58 -21.92
C HIS A 24 -21.07 -12.26 -22.34
N THR A 25 -20.56 -11.63 -23.40
CA THR A 25 -21.30 -10.91 -24.46
C THR A 25 -20.34 -10.08 -25.33
N ILE A 26 -20.63 -10.03 -26.62
CA ILE A 26 -19.98 -9.19 -27.62
C ILE A 26 -20.17 -7.72 -27.22
N GLY A 27 -19.08 -7.00 -26.90
CA GLY A 27 -19.08 -5.56 -26.61
C GLY A 27 -17.70 -5.06 -26.16
N GLU A 28 -17.17 -4.05 -26.84
CA GLU A 28 -15.80 -3.50 -26.77
C GLU A 28 -15.41 -2.79 -25.44
N ASN A 29 -15.62 -3.36 -24.25
CA ASN A 29 -15.15 -2.71 -23.02
C ASN A 29 -14.56 -3.71 -22.00
N GLN A 30 -13.26 -4.02 -22.16
CA GLN A 30 -12.49 -4.68 -21.10
C GLN A 30 -12.03 -3.62 -20.09
N GLU A 31 -12.72 -3.53 -18.95
CA GLU A 31 -12.33 -2.65 -17.86
C GLU A 31 -11.19 -3.27 -17.05
N TYR A 32 -9.95 -2.88 -17.36
CA TYR A 32 -8.74 -3.34 -16.66
C TYR A 32 -8.45 -2.51 -15.40
N ILE A 33 -8.16 -3.18 -14.27
CA ILE A 33 -7.57 -2.55 -13.10
C ILE A 33 -6.11 -2.97 -12.91
N ASN A 34 -5.24 -1.99 -12.70
CA ASN A 34 -3.82 -2.24 -12.41
C ASN A 34 -3.66 -2.71 -10.95
N ALA A 35 -3.43 -4.02 -10.79
CA ALA A 35 -3.25 -4.68 -9.51
C ALA A 35 -2.14 -5.75 -9.56
N SER A 36 -1.59 -6.09 -8.40
CA SER A 36 -0.52 -7.09 -8.25
C SER A 36 -0.66 -7.84 -6.94
N TYR A 37 -0.48 -9.16 -6.98
CA TYR A 37 -0.45 -9.99 -5.78
C TYR A 37 0.90 -9.86 -5.08
N ILE A 38 0.86 -9.77 -3.75
CA ILE A 38 2.04 -9.79 -2.89
C ILE A 38 1.81 -10.87 -1.84
N ARG A 39 2.62 -11.91 -1.87
CA ARG A 39 2.61 -13.02 -0.91
C ARG A 39 3.96 -13.08 -0.20
N ILE A 40 3.94 -13.13 1.12
CA ILE A 40 5.13 -13.17 1.96
C ILE A 40 4.93 -14.25 3.01
N GLN A 41 5.78 -15.28 3.01
CA GLN A 41 5.76 -16.34 4.00
C GLN A 41 6.74 -16.03 5.13
N ILE A 42 6.25 -16.03 6.37
CA ILE A 42 7.06 -15.80 7.58
C ILE A 42 6.77 -16.94 8.55
N GLY A 43 7.70 -17.89 8.66
CA GLY A 43 7.48 -19.10 9.45
C GLY A 43 6.22 -19.84 8.98
N ALA A 44 5.27 -20.05 9.90
CA ALA A 44 3.98 -20.68 9.60
C ALA A 44 2.95 -19.72 8.98
N ASP A 45 3.16 -18.40 9.08
CA ASP A 45 2.19 -17.40 8.68
C ASP A 45 2.37 -16.98 7.21
N GLU A 46 1.26 -16.89 6.48
CA GLU A 46 1.22 -16.31 5.12
C GLU A 46 0.58 -14.92 5.18
N PHE A 47 1.31 -13.94 4.67
CA PHE A 47 0.80 -12.59 4.44
C PHE A 47 0.43 -12.43 2.98
N PHE A 48 -0.86 -12.24 2.71
CA PHE A 48 -1.38 -12.10 1.35
C PHE A 48 -2.05 -10.73 1.14
N TYR A 49 -1.60 -10.01 0.12
CA TYR A 49 -2.10 -8.70 -0.25
C TYR A 49 -2.39 -8.59 -1.75
N ILE A 50 -3.30 -7.67 -2.09
CA ILE A 50 -3.45 -7.15 -3.44
C ILE A 50 -3.06 -5.68 -3.41
N SER A 51 -1.96 -5.33 -4.09
CA SER A 51 -1.56 -3.94 -4.28
C SER A 51 -2.15 -3.42 -5.57
N CYS A 52 -2.89 -2.31 -5.54
CA CYS A 52 -3.52 -1.76 -6.73
C CYS A 52 -3.50 -0.23 -6.77
N GLN A 53 -3.75 0.32 -7.96
CA GLN A 53 -3.96 1.77 -8.12
C GLN A 53 -5.28 2.20 -7.47
N GLY A 54 -5.37 3.48 -7.10
CA GLY A 54 -6.65 4.08 -6.71
C GLY A 54 -7.65 4.01 -7.87
N PRO A 55 -8.91 3.59 -7.64
CA PRO A 55 -9.88 3.48 -8.72
C PRO A 55 -10.07 4.79 -9.49
N LEU A 56 -10.19 4.66 -10.80
CA LEU A 56 -10.67 5.67 -11.74
C LEU A 56 -12.18 5.50 -11.94
N PRO A 57 -12.92 6.53 -12.42
CA PRO A 57 -14.36 6.40 -12.70
C PRO A 57 -14.72 5.17 -13.54
N SER A 58 -13.89 4.85 -14.55
CA SER A 58 -14.08 3.72 -15.47
C SER A 58 -13.56 2.37 -14.95
N THR A 59 -13.09 2.30 -13.70
CA THR A 59 -12.50 1.07 -13.13
C THR A 59 -13.09 0.71 -11.77
N VAL A 60 -14.13 1.42 -11.34
CA VAL A 60 -14.81 1.17 -10.05
C VAL A 60 -15.43 -0.23 -10.04
N GLN A 61 -16.05 -0.65 -11.15
CA GLN A 61 -16.64 -1.97 -11.26
C GLN A 61 -15.56 -3.07 -11.20
N ALA A 62 -14.50 -2.94 -11.99
CA ALA A 62 -13.35 -3.86 -11.95
C ALA A 62 -12.70 -3.93 -10.55
N PHE A 63 -12.61 -2.82 -9.83
CA PHE A 63 -12.11 -2.80 -8.45
C PHE A 63 -12.97 -3.64 -7.50
N TRP A 64 -14.29 -3.45 -7.51
CA TRP A 64 -15.18 -4.20 -6.64
C TRP A 64 -15.28 -5.68 -7.02
N GLN A 65 -15.21 -5.98 -8.31
CA GLN A 65 -15.13 -7.36 -8.79
C GLN A 65 -13.87 -8.07 -8.26
N MET A 66 -12.69 -7.43 -8.37
CA MET A 66 -11.45 -7.94 -7.79
C MET A 66 -11.60 -8.23 -6.29
N VAL A 67 -12.15 -7.29 -5.52
CA VAL A 67 -12.38 -7.44 -4.08
C VAL A 67 -13.31 -8.62 -3.79
N TRP A 68 -14.37 -8.77 -4.58
CA TRP A 68 -15.35 -9.86 -4.44
C TRP A 68 -14.75 -11.23 -4.76
N GLU A 69 -14.15 -11.40 -5.94
CA GLU A 69 -13.60 -12.67 -6.40
C GLU A 69 -12.49 -13.19 -5.50
N ASN A 70 -11.68 -12.29 -4.95
CA ASN A 70 -10.60 -12.65 -4.03
C ASN A 70 -11.06 -12.85 -2.60
N LYS A 71 -12.34 -12.55 -2.30
CA LYS A 71 -12.89 -12.59 -0.94
C LYS A 71 -12.07 -11.70 0.01
N SER A 72 -11.66 -10.53 -0.47
CA SER A 72 -11.00 -9.51 0.34
C SER A 72 -12.00 -8.88 1.30
N ASP A 73 -11.81 -9.10 2.59
CA ASP A 73 -12.61 -8.53 3.67
C ASP A 73 -12.05 -7.18 4.18
N ILE A 74 -10.86 -6.77 3.74
CA ILE A 74 -10.21 -5.51 4.10
C ILE A 74 -9.80 -4.74 2.83
N ILE A 75 -10.14 -3.45 2.81
CA ILE A 75 -9.57 -2.46 1.90
C ILE A 75 -8.81 -1.42 2.71
N ALA A 76 -7.50 -1.31 2.52
CA ALA A 76 -6.65 -0.27 3.12
C ALA A 76 -6.36 0.85 2.11
N MET A 77 -7.07 1.97 2.25
CA MET A 77 -6.91 3.16 1.42
C MET A 77 -5.94 4.14 2.06
N MET A 78 -4.75 4.29 1.46
CA MET A 78 -3.64 5.10 1.98
C MET A 78 -3.53 6.48 1.31
N THR A 79 -4.64 7.05 0.83
CA THR A 79 -4.67 8.36 0.15
C THR A 79 -5.97 9.10 0.44
N GLN A 80 -5.96 10.42 0.32
CA GLN A 80 -7.20 11.17 0.12
C GLN A 80 -7.65 11.09 -1.35
N GLU A 81 -8.92 11.39 -1.61
CA GLU A 81 -9.49 11.46 -2.96
C GLU A 81 -8.86 12.59 -3.76
N VAL A 82 -8.63 13.73 -3.10
CA VAL A 82 -8.02 14.93 -3.68
C VAL A 82 -6.91 15.42 -2.77
N GLU A 83 -5.73 15.64 -3.34
CA GLU A 83 -4.57 16.20 -2.65
C GLU A 83 -4.04 17.39 -3.46
N ARG A 84 -3.92 18.55 -2.83
CA ARG A 84 -3.46 19.81 -3.47
C ARG A 84 -4.20 20.14 -4.79
N GLY A 85 -5.52 19.90 -4.80
CA GLY A 85 -6.38 20.14 -5.96
C GLY A 85 -6.25 19.11 -7.09
N ARG A 86 -5.48 18.04 -6.91
CA ARG A 86 -5.36 16.94 -7.88
C ARG A 86 -6.10 15.71 -7.38
N ILE A 87 -6.88 15.10 -8.27
CA ILE A 87 -7.55 13.83 -8.00
C ILE A 87 -6.50 12.73 -7.90
N LYS A 88 -6.52 11.98 -6.80
CA LYS A 88 -5.63 10.86 -6.50
C LYS A 88 -6.34 9.52 -6.55
N CYS A 89 -7.62 9.51 -6.21
CA CYS A 89 -8.48 8.33 -6.21
C CYS A 89 -9.93 8.78 -6.37
N HIS A 90 -10.65 8.17 -7.32
CA HIS A 90 -12.09 8.37 -7.46
C HIS A 90 -12.81 7.71 -6.27
N LYS A 91 -13.83 8.37 -5.73
CA LYS A 91 -14.66 7.81 -4.67
C LYS A 91 -15.44 6.61 -5.21
N TYR A 92 -15.23 5.44 -4.63
CA TYR A 92 -15.82 4.17 -5.10
C TYR A 92 -16.78 3.53 -4.09
N TRP A 93 -17.10 4.22 -3.00
CA TRP A 93 -18.03 3.77 -1.95
C TRP A 93 -19.23 4.72 -1.84
N PRO A 94 -20.40 4.23 -1.40
CA PRO A 94 -21.62 5.03 -1.33
C PRO A 94 -21.54 6.14 -0.27
N GLU A 95 -22.28 7.24 -0.49
CA GLU A 95 -22.31 8.37 0.45
C GLU A 95 -23.20 8.14 1.69
N LYS A 96 -24.16 7.22 1.57
CA LYS A 96 -25.14 6.90 2.62
C LYS A 96 -25.05 5.41 2.95
N GLN A 97 -24.40 5.05 4.05
CA GLN A 97 -24.47 3.71 4.62
C GLN A 97 -24.40 3.73 6.14
N ASN A 98 -25.09 2.76 6.75
CA ASN A 98 -25.35 2.63 8.18
C ASN A 98 -24.05 2.35 8.95
N THR A 99 -23.77 3.19 9.95
CA THR A 99 -22.65 3.07 10.91
C THR A 99 -21.28 3.45 10.35
N LEU A 100 -21.07 4.76 10.17
CA LEU A 100 -19.74 5.35 10.19
C LEU A 100 -19.20 5.24 11.63
N LEU A 101 -18.32 4.28 11.91
CA LEU A 101 -17.37 4.45 13.01
C LEU A 101 -16.29 5.42 12.52
N THR A 102 -16.63 6.71 12.56
CA THR A 102 -15.66 7.77 12.36
C THR A 102 -14.87 7.89 13.65
N THR A 103 -13.64 7.43 13.64
CA THR A 103 -12.63 8.04 14.53
C THR A 103 -12.20 9.34 13.86
N ASP A 104 -11.61 10.30 14.58
CA ASP A 104 -11.11 11.56 13.96
C ASP A 104 -10.09 11.35 12.82
N ARG A 105 -9.71 10.09 12.50
CA ARG A 105 -8.44 9.72 11.87
C ARG A 105 -8.57 8.64 10.79
N TYR A 106 -9.57 7.77 10.88
CA TYR A 106 -9.90 6.79 9.84
C TYR A 106 -11.42 6.52 9.77
N GLN A 107 -11.91 6.30 8.56
CA GLN A 107 -13.31 6.01 8.25
C GLN A 107 -13.48 4.53 7.97
N LEU A 108 -14.55 3.92 8.51
CA LEU A 108 -14.97 2.54 8.27
C LEU A 108 -16.26 2.51 7.44
N PHE A 109 -16.28 1.69 6.38
CA PHE A 109 -17.50 1.41 5.60
C PHE A 109 -17.75 -0.10 5.54
N VAL A 110 -19.03 -0.49 5.52
CA VAL A 110 -19.50 -1.88 5.38
C VAL A 110 -20.48 -1.95 4.21
N SER A 111 -20.11 -2.71 3.18
CA SER A 111 -20.89 -2.89 1.95
C SER A 111 -21.75 -4.16 2.00
N PHE A 112 -22.92 -4.15 1.33
CA PHE A 112 -23.85 -5.28 1.20
C PHE A 112 -24.43 -5.36 -0.22
N GLN A 113 -24.51 -6.56 -0.81
CA GLN A 113 -25.46 -7.08 -1.86
C GLN A 113 -24.82 -8.29 -2.59
N THR A 114 -25.46 -9.39 -3.04
CA THR A 114 -26.84 -9.93 -3.11
C THR A 114 -26.79 -11.46 -2.88
N GLY A 115 -27.72 -12.04 -2.10
CA GLY A 115 -27.87 -13.48 -1.87
C GLY A 115 -26.83 -14.06 -0.89
N GLU A 116 -25.56 -13.80 -1.15
CA GLU A 116 -24.42 -14.00 -0.25
C GLU A 116 -23.92 -12.62 0.19
N THR A 117 -23.69 -12.43 1.48
CA THR A 117 -23.22 -11.14 2.01
C THR A 117 -21.72 -11.24 2.30
N HIS A 118 -20.92 -10.46 1.57
CA HIS A 118 -19.50 -10.32 1.83
C HIS A 118 -19.25 -8.98 2.54
N PHE A 119 -18.88 -9.05 3.81
CA PHE A 119 -18.55 -7.88 4.62
C PHE A 119 -17.12 -7.43 4.32
N VAL A 120 -16.97 -6.18 3.88
CA VAL A 120 -15.67 -5.58 3.60
C VAL A 120 -15.48 -4.36 4.49
N HIS A 121 -14.44 -4.38 5.31
CA HIS A 121 -13.98 -3.26 6.12
C HIS A 121 -13.13 -2.34 5.25
N HIS A 122 -13.69 -1.19 4.88
CA HIS A 122 -12.93 -0.13 4.21
C HIS A 122 -12.24 0.76 5.22
N LEU A 123 -10.91 0.75 5.27
CA LEU A 123 -10.08 1.50 6.20
C LEU A 123 -9.32 2.60 5.46
N LYS A 124 -9.73 3.86 5.66
CA LYS A 124 -9.09 5.01 5.03
C LYS A 124 -8.12 5.73 5.97
N PHE A 125 -6.83 5.70 5.65
CA PHE A 125 -5.81 6.47 6.38
C PHE A 125 -5.71 7.91 5.83
N THR A 126 -6.18 8.88 6.61
CA THR A 126 -6.38 10.27 6.14
C THR A 126 -5.20 11.22 6.37
N HIS A 127 -4.25 10.86 7.25
CA HIS A 127 -3.17 11.73 7.72
C HIS A 127 -1.80 11.42 7.06
N TRP A 128 -1.78 11.11 5.76
CA TRP A 128 -0.56 10.93 4.97
C TRP A 128 -0.45 12.01 3.88
N PRO A 129 0.42 13.02 4.03
CA PRO A 129 0.55 14.09 3.05
C PRO A 129 1.18 13.61 1.74
N ASP A 130 0.74 14.19 0.62
CA ASP A 130 1.26 13.94 -0.72
C ASP A 130 2.74 14.38 -0.80
N HIS A 131 3.63 13.41 -1.09
CA HIS A 131 5.10 13.50 -1.09
C HIS A 131 5.84 13.53 0.27
N GLY A 132 5.24 13.00 1.34
CA GLY A 132 5.91 12.87 2.65
C GLY A 132 5.78 11.48 3.28
N VAL A 133 6.20 11.38 4.54
CA VAL A 133 5.93 10.24 5.44
C VAL A 133 4.68 10.53 6.29
N PRO A 134 4.05 9.52 6.93
CA PRO A 134 3.00 9.77 7.90
C PRO A 134 3.46 10.78 8.94
N GLN A 135 2.60 11.72 9.33
CA GLN A 135 2.94 12.75 10.35
C GLN A 135 3.25 12.13 11.72
N SER A 136 2.80 10.90 11.96
CA SER A 136 3.06 10.15 13.17
C SER A 136 3.21 8.66 12.83
N SER A 137 4.36 8.08 13.16
CA SER A 137 4.60 6.62 13.05
C SER A 137 3.65 5.83 13.95
N GLU A 138 3.36 6.34 15.15
CA GLU A 138 2.41 5.75 16.09
C GLU A 138 1.01 5.56 15.48
N GLN A 139 0.55 6.53 14.67
CA GLN A 139 -0.75 6.44 14.00
C GLN A 139 -0.76 5.36 12.92
N LEU A 140 0.33 5.22 12.15
CA LEU A 140 0.45 4.15 11.16
C LEU A 140 0.44 2.78 11.86
N VAL A 141 1.17 2.62 12.97
CA VAL A 141 1.19 1.37 13.75
C VAL A 141 -0.21 1.05 14.30
N ARG A 142 -0.93 2.03 14.86
CA ARG A 142 -2.32 1.83 15.31
C ARG A 142 -3.25 1.40 14.19
N PHE A 143 -3.13 2.02 13.02
CA PHE A 143 -3.91 1.66 11.84
C PHE A 143 -3.64 0.21 11.42
N ILE A 144 -2.37 -0.20 11.34
CA ILE A 144 -1.98 -1.57 10.99
C ILE A 144 -2.51 -2.58 12.02
N ARG A 145 -2.34 -2.29 13.32
CA ARG A 145 -2.84 -3.17 14.39
C ARG A 145 -4.35 -3.34 14.33
N TYR A 146 -5.08 -2.26 14.08
CA TYR A 146 -6.53 -2.34 13.89
C TYR A 146 -6.89 -3.13 12.63
N MET A 147 -6.24 -2.84 11.50
CA MET A 147 -6.41 -3.55 10.23
C MET A 147 -6.24 -5.07 10.42
N ARG A 148 -5.20 -5.50 11.14
CA ARG A 148 -4.95 -6.91 11.44
C ARG A 148 -5.97 -7.49 12.44
N ALA A 149 -6.42 -6.72 13.41
CA ALA A 149 -7.40 -7.18 14.40
C ALA A 149 -8.80 -7.44 13.80
N VAL A 150 -9.16 -6.73 12.72
CA VAL A 150 -10.44 -6.92 12.01
C VAL A 150 -10.31 -7.76 10.74
N HIS A 151 -9.10 -8.23 10.41
CA HIS A 151 -8.85 -9.11 9.27
C HIS A 151 -9.22 -10.55 9.62
N HIS A 152 -10.03 -11.20 8.79
CA HIS A 152 -10.55 -12.55 9.03
C HIS A 152 -10.18 -13.54 7.92
N GLY A 153 -9.94 -13.08 6.68
CA GLY A 153 -9.55 -13.96 5.58
C GLY A 153 -9.29 -13.24 4.27
N GLY A 154 -8.88 -14.02 3.26
CA GLY A 154 -8.55 -13.46 1.94
C GLY A 154 -7.36 -12.49 1.95
N PRO A 155 -6.99 -11.95 0.78
CA PRO A 155 -5.95 -10.93 0.70
C PRO A 155 -6.45 -9.58 1.20
N ILE A 156 -5.59 -8.85 1.91
CA ILE A 156 -5.83 -7.43 2.19
C ILE A 156 -5.62 -6.63 0.91
N THR A 157 -6.66 -5.95 0.42
CA THR A 157 -6.56 -5.04 -0.73
C THR A 157 -5.99 -3.71 -0.25
N VAL A 158 -4.79 -3.35 -0.70
CA VAL A 158 -4.10 -2.11 -0.34
C VAL A 158 -3.96 -1.21 -1.56
N HIS A 159 -4.35 0.05 -1.44
CA HIS A 159 -4.13 1.02 -2.51
C HIS A 159 -3.79 2.41 -1.98
N CYS A 160 -3.22 3.23 -2.86
CA CYS A 160 -3.08 4.66 -2.65
C CYS A 160 -3.58 5.37 -3.91
N SER A 161 -2.70 6.12 -4.60
CA SER A 161 -2.98 6.65 -5.94
C SER A 161 -2.40 5.73 -7.02
N ALA A 162 -1.08 5.54 -7.05
CA ALA A 162 -0.42 4.63 -8.01
C ALA A 162 -0.32 3.17 -7.52
N GLY A 163 -0.56 2.91 -6.24
CA GLY A 163 -0.45 1.55 -5.69
C GLY A 163 0.98 1.07 -5.42
N ILE A 164 1.94 1.98 -5.20
CA ILE A 164 3.36 1.62 -5.02
C ILE A 164 3.93 2.22 -3.73
N GLY A 165 4.05 3.55 -3.64
CA GLY A 165 4.78 4.20 -2.54
C GLY A 165 4.16 3.98 -1.15
N ARG A 166 3.00 4.60 -0.87
CA ARG A 166 2.33 4.52 0.43
C ARG A 166 1.85 3.09 0.73
N THR A 167 1.42 2.39 -0.32
CA THR A 167 1.06 0.97 -0.28
C THR A 167 2.23 0.11 0.20
N GLY A 168 3.42 0.25 -0.41
CA GLY A 168 4.60 -0.52 -0.06
C GLY A 168 5.08 -0.23 1.37
N VAL A 169 5.01 1.02 1.82
CA VAL A 169 5.35 1.37 3.21
C VAL A 169 4.37 0.74 4.21
N LEU A 170 3.06 0.72 3.93
CA LEU A 170 2.09 0.02 4.79
C LEU A 170 2.44 -1.47 4.89
N ILE A 171 2.58 -2.15 3.75
CA ILE A 171 2.86 -3.59 3.68
C ILE A 171 4.18 -3.91 4.40
N CYS A 172 5.23 -3.14 4.12
CA CYS A 172 6.54 -3.34 4.75
C CYS A 172 6.47 -3.14 6.27
N THR A 173 5.77 -2.11 6.73
CA THR A 173 5.64 -1.84 8.18
C THR A 173 4.86 -2.95 8.88
N ASP A 174 3.80 -3.47 8.26
CA ASP A 174 2.99 -4.57 8.79
C ASP A 174 3.81 -5.86 8.96
N ILE A 175 4.57 -6.23 7.93
CA ILE A 175 5.53 -7.36 7.98
C ILE A 175 6.57 -7.17 9.08
N ILE A 176 7.18 -5.98 9.18
CA ILE A 176 8.20 -5.68 10.20
C ILE A 176 7.61 -5.78 11.61
N LEU A 177 6.39 -5.25 11.83
CA LEU A 177 5.72 -5.34 13.12
C LEU A 177 5.47 -6.80 13.51
N HIS A 178 4.98 -7.62 12.58
CA HIS A 178 4.77 -9.04 12.83
C HIS A 178 6.07 -9.77 13.17
N LEU A 179 7.16 -9.49 12.45
CA LEU A 179 8.48 -10.05 12.74
C LEU A 179 8.95 -9.67 14.14
N ILE A 180 8.83 -8.40 14.53
CA ILE A 180 9.22 -7.93 15.87
C ILE A 180 8.38 -8.59 16.97
N GLU A 181 7.07 -8.74 16.75
CA GLU A 181 6.14 -9.30 17.74
C GLU A 181 6.29 -10.82 17.93
N ASN A 182 6.83 -11.54 16.93
CA ASN A 182 7.04 -12.99 16.98
C ASN A 182 8.50 -13.39 17.21
N ASP A 183 9.23 -12.58 17.98
CA ASP A 183 10.65 -12.76 18.34
C ASP A 183 11.53 -13.09 17.13
N LEU A 184 11.90 -12.03 16.40
CA LEU A 184 13.04 -12.07 15.49
C LEU A 184 14.23 -12.79 16.16
N PRO A 185 14.95 -13.67 15.45
CA PRO A 185 16.28 -14.08 15.89
C PRO A 185 17.08 -12.80 16.23
N GLU A 186 17.76 -12.75 17.38
CA GLU A 186 18.44 -11.56 17.93
C GLU A 186 19.27 -10.78 16.89
N GLN A 187 19.78 -11.48 15.87
CA GLN A 187 20.52 -10.96 14.73
C GLN A 187 19.73 -9.93 13.89
N TYR A 188 18.43 -10.12 13.67
CA TYR A 188 17.61 -9.16 12.92
C TYR A 188 17.32 -7.92 13.75
N PHE A 189 17.06 -8.06 15.05
CA PHE A 189 16.93 -6.92 15.97
C PHE A 189 18.22 -6.08 15.99
N PHE A 190 19.37 -6.75 16.01
CA PHE A 190 20.67 -6.08 15.87
C PHE A 190 20.80 -5.33 14.53
N CYS A 191 20.40 -5.93 13.40
CA CYS A 191 20.38 -5.24 12.11
C CYS A 191 19.49 -3.99 12.12
N TYR A 192 18.28 -4.05 12.71
CA TYR A 192 17.42 -2.87 12.85
C TYR A 192 18.08 -1.79 13.72
N LYS A 193 18.71 -2.18 14.82
CA LYS A 193 19.44 -1.26 15.69
C LYS A 193 20.60 -0.57 14.96
N VAL A 194 21.40 -1.32 14.19
CA VAL A 194 22.49 -0.76 13.37
C VAL A 194 21.94 0.23 12.34
N TRP A 195 20.87 -0.12 11.62
CA TRP A 195 20.28 0.79 10.63
C TRP A 195 19.69 2.05 11.27
N LEU A 196 19.06 1.93 12.45
CA LEU A 196 18.59 3.10 13.20
C LEU A 196 19.76 4.00 13.63
N GLU A 197 20.84 3.43 14.14
CA GLU A 197 22.05 4.16 14.53
C GLU A 197 22.71 4.85 13.33
N VAL A 198 22.80 4.16 12.18
CA VAL A 198 23.33 4.73 10.93
C VAL A 198 22.45 5.89 10.44
N LEU A 199 21.12 5.72 10.42
CA LEU A 199 20.19 6.77 9.98
C LEU A 199 20.24 7.99 10.90
N GLN A 200 20.29 7.78 12.21
CA GLN A 200 20.49 8.86 13.18
C GLN A 200 21.83 9.57 12.97
N GLY A 201 22.90 8.80 12.71
CA GLY A 201 24.21 9.34 12.38
C GLY A 201 24.21 10.17 11.08
N ILE A 202 23.55 9.71 10.02
CA ILE A 202 23.41 10.46 8.76
C ILE A 202 22.63 11.76 8.96
N LEU A 203 21.54 11.74 9.75
CA LEU A 203 20.78 12.95 10.07
C LEU A 203 21.60 13.96 10.88
N GLN A 204 22.46 13.48 11.78
CA GLN A 204 23.41 14.33 12.51
C GLN A 204 24.50 14.89 11.58
N LEU A 205 24.96 14.11 10.59
CA LEU A 205 25.96 14.53 9.60
C LEU A 205 25.38 15.51 8.57
N GLN A 206 24.09 15.45 8.23
CA GLN A 206 23.47 16.49 7.40
C GLN A 206 23.34 17.86 8.11
N GLY A 207 23.51 17.89 9.44
CA GLY A 207 23.62 19.12 10.22
C GLY A 207 25.01 19.77 10.22
N ASN A 208 26.06 19.03 9.85
CA ASN A 208 27.44 19.54 9.77
C ASN A 208 27.96 19.35 8.35
N GLN A 209 28.25 20.44 7.63
CA GLN A 209 28.79 20.42 6.26
C GLN A 209 29.86 19.33 6.08
N TRP A 210 29.50 18.22 5.44
CA TRP A 210 30.46 17.22 5.00
C TRP A 210 31.24 17.80 3.84
N GLN A 211 32.49 18.20 4.08
CA GLN A 211 33.44 18.50 3.01
C GLN A 211 34.17 17.20 2.64
N PRO A 212 34.06 16.71 1.39
CA PRO A 212 34.89 15.61 0.94
C PRO A 212 36.35 16.06 1.00
N GLU A 213 37.21 15.30 1.69
CA GLU A 213 38.65 15.48 1.56
C GLU A 213 39.04 15.28 0.08
N SER A 214 39.73 16.27 -0.50
CA SER A 214 40.23 16.15 -1.86
C SER A 214 41.18 14.95 -1.96
N PRO A 215 41.10 14.12 -3.02
CA PRO A 215 42.06 13.05 -3.22
C PRO A 215 43.48 13.63 -3.21
N ARG A 216 44.35 13.11 -2.35
CA ARG A 216 45.78 13.48 -2.37
C ARG A 216 46.35 12.99 -3.70
N ASP A 217 46.85 13.91 -4.51
CA ASP A 217 47.63 13.60 -5.70
C ASP A 217 48.80 12.70 -5.32
N HIS A 218 48.66 11.39 -5.59
CA HIS A 218 49.81 10.50 -5.63
C HIS A 218 50.64 10.87 -6.86
N LYS A 219 51.63 11.74 -6.65
CA LYS A 219 52.73 11.89 -7.62
C LYS A 219 53.44 10.56 -7.72
N ILE A 220 53.25 9.90 -8.85
CA ILE A 220 54.06 8.77 -9.30
C ILE A 220 55.48 9.32 -9.50
N VAL A 221 56.44 8.77 -8.76
CA VAL A 221 57.88 8.92 -9.01
C VAL A 221 58.36 7.63 -9.67
#